data_AF-A0A939KVH2-F1
#
_entry.id   AF-A0A939KVH2-F1
#
_cell.length_a   1.000
_cell.length_b   1.000
_cell.length_c   1.000
_cell.angle_alpha   90.00
_cell.angle_beta   90.00
_cell.angle_gamma   90.00
#
_symmetry.space_group_name_H-M   'P 1'
#
loop_
_entity.id
_entity.type
_entity.pdbx_description
1 polymer ?
#
loop_
_entity_poly.entity_id
_entity_poly.type
_entity_poly.pdbx_seq_one_letter_code
_entity_poly.pdbx_strand_id
1 'polypeptide(L)' 'MPSLLRLGPYRFFCYAGDREEPPHIHVERDDKEAKFWLSPVRLQDNKGFSAKE' A
#
# COMPACT_ATOMS: atom_id res chain seq x y z
N MET A 1 7.47 -5.51 -10.22
CA MET A 1 6.04 -5.39 -9.90
C MET A 1 5.45 -4.22 -10.64
N PRO A 2 4.30 -4.38 -11.31
CA PRO A 2 3.65 -3.27 -11.98
C PRO A 2 3.13 -2.25 -10.95
N SER A 3 3.31 -0.97 -11.24
CA SER A 3 2.66 0.12 -10.50
C SER A 3 1.27 0.36 -11.09
N LEU A 4 0.25 0.42 -10.26
CA LEU A 4 -1.14 0.65 -10.68
C LEU A 4 -1.43 2.14 -10.84
N LEU A 5 -0.90 2.95 -9.92
CA LEU A 5 -1.13 4.38 -9.88
C LEU A 5 0.07 5.09 -9.24
N ARG A 6 0.36 6.31 -9.70
CA ARG A 6 1.32 7.21 -9.05
C ARG A 6 0.67 8.57 -8.82
N LEU A 7 0.69 9.03 -7.57
CA LEU A 7 0.17 10.33 -7.16
C LEU A 7 1.27 11.08 -6.41
N GLY A 8 1.92 12.02 -7.09
CA GLY A 8 3.09 12.71 -6.54
C GLY A 8 4.20 11.71 -6.15
N PRO A 9 4.69 11.74 -4.88
CA PRO A 9 5.73 10.82 -4.42
C PRO A 9 5.21 9.41 -4.08
N TYR A 10 3.89 9.20 -4.05
CA TYR A 10 3.28 7.94 -3.64
C TYR A 10 3.09 6.99 -4.82
N ARG A 11 3.52 5.73 -4.64
CA ARG A 11 3.35 4.64 -5.60
C ARG A 11 2.37 3.60 -5.06
N PHE A 12 1.34 3.29 -5.83
CA PHE A 12 0.34 2.27 -5.50
C PHE A 12 0.60 1.01 -6.33
N PHE A 13 0.64 -0.16 -5.68
CA PHE A 13 0.99 -1.42 -6.34
C PHE A 13 0.48 -2.64 -5.55
N CYS A 14 0.49 -3.80 -6.19
CA CYS A 14 0.17 -5.10 -5.58
C CYS A 14 1.40 -6.01 -5.65
N TYR A 15 1.70 -6.75 -4.57
CA TYR A 15 2.68 -7.82 -4.67
C TYR A 15 2.01 -9.07 -5.27
N ALA A 16 2.59 -9.61 -6.34
CA ALA A 16 2.15 -10.90 -6.89
C ALA A 16 2.28 -12.06 -5.87
N GLY A 17 3.09 -11.87 -4.82
CA GLY A 17 3.28 -12.82 -3.74
C GLY A 17 2.20 -12.80 -2.65
N ASP A 18 1.28 -11.84 -2.65
CA ASP A 18 0.24 -11.72 -1.61
C ASP A 18 -0.87 -12.79 -1.73
N ARG A 19 -0.90 -13.53 -2.84
CA ARG A 19 -1.72 -14.74 -3.06
C ARG A 19 -3.20 -14.57 -2.65
N GLU A 20 -3.62 -15.21 -1.55
CA GLU A 20 -5.02 -15.39 -1.14
C GLU A 20 -5.48 -14.33 -0.13
N GLU A 21 -4.69 -13.29 0.09
CA GLU A 21 -5.11 -12.20 0.96
C GLU A 21 -6.32 -11.45 0.37
N PRO A 22 -7.22 -10.92 1.23
CA PRO A 22 -8.32 -10.07 0.78
C PRO A 22 -7.83 -8.91 -0.09
N PRO A 23 -8.68 -8.32 -0.96
CA PRO A 23 -8.27 -7.20 -1.81
C PRO A 23 -7.62 -6.06 -1.03
N HIS A 24 -6.38 -5.73 -1.39
CA HIS A 24 -5.57 -4.71 -0.74
C HIS A 24 -4.64 -4.02 -1.74
N ILE A 25 -4.06 -2.91 -1.29
CA ILE A 25 -3.10 -2.12 -2.05
C ILE A 25 -1.91 -1.78 -1.14
N HIS A 26 -0.72 -1.80 -1.72
CA HIS A 26 0.49 -1.27 -1.09
C HIS A 26 0.75 0.14 -1.58
N VAL A 27 1.14 1.00 -0.66
CA VAL A 27 1.49 2.40 -0.87
C VAL A 27 2.93 2.59 -0.43
N GLU A 28 3.81 2.97 -1.35
CA GLU A 28 5.22 3.23 -1.08
C GLU A 28 5.54 4.71 -1.30
N ARG A 29 6.40 5.25 -0.44
CA ARG A 29 7.06 6.54 -0.62
C ARG A 29 8.45 6.48 0.02
N ASP A 30 9.49 6.77 -0.75
CA ASP A 30 10.89 6.74 -0.28
C ASP A 30 11.22 5.39 0.37
N ASP A 31 11.56 5.36 1.66
CA ASP A 31 11.84 4.17 2.48
C ASP A 31 10.62 3.67 3.26
N LYS A 32 9.44 4.25 3.03
CA LYS A 32 8.18 3.95 3.73
C LYS A 32 7.25 3.09 2.89
N GLU A 33 6.53 2.20 3.55
CA GLU A 33 5.54 1.32 2.94
C GLU A 33 4.32 1.16 3.85
N ALA A 34 3.12 1.18 3.28
CA ALA A 34 1.89 0.89 4.00
C ALA A 34 0.99 -0.02 3.17
N LYS A 35 0.20 -0.85 3.84
CA LYS A 35 -0.77 -1.74 3.22
C LYS A 35 -2.17 -1.44 3.72
N PHE A 36 -3.12 -1.36 2.79
CA PHE A 36 -4.51 -1.07 3.08
C PHE A 36 -5.43 -2.13 2.50
N TRP A 37 -6.35 -2.66 3.31
CA TRP A 37 -7.50 -3.38 2.80
C TRP A 37 -8.38 -2.46 1.97
N LEU A 38 -9.08 -2.98 0.96
CA LEU A 38 -10.00 -2.20 0.12
C LEU A 38 -11.47 -2.30 0.57
N SER A 39 -11.83 -3.31 1.36
CA SER A 39 -13.20 -3.54 1.82
C SER A 39 -13.29 -4.08 3.25
N PRO A 40 -13.61 -3.23 4.25
CA PRO A 40 -13.61 -1.77 4.17
C PRO A 40 -12.19 -1.22 4.00
N VAL A 41 -12.08 0.02 3.52
CA VAL A 41 -10.77 0.70 3.42
C VAL A 41 -10.20 0.92 4.82
N ARG A 42 -9.13 0.19 5.16
CA ARG A 42 -8.48 0.25 6.48
C ARG A 42 -6.99 -0.06 6.37
N LEU A 43 -6.20 0.62 7.21
CA LEU A 43 -4.78 0.34 7.38
C LEU A 43 -4.61 -1.08 7.95
N GLN A 44 -3.76 -1.87 7.31
CA GLN A 44 -3.38 -3.21 7.73
C GLN A 44 -1.96 -3.24 8.31
N ASP A 45 -1.03 -2.57 7.64
CA ASP A 45 0.36 -2.48 8.06
C ASP A 45 0.95 -1.12 7.68
N ASN A 46 1.85 -0.61 8.51
CA ASN A 46 2.53 0.67 8.31
C ASN A 46 3.99 0.55 8.74
N LYS A 47 4.89 0.75 7.78
CA LYS A 47 6.33 0.85 7.96
C LYS A 47 6.76 2.27 7.62
N GLY A 48 6.92 3.10 8.65
CA GLY A 48 7.59 4.40 8.55
C GLY A 48 6.72 5.62 8.25
N PHE A 49 5.42 5.46 7.95
CA PHE A 49 4.52 6.62 7.89
C PHE A 49 4.13 7.07 9.30
N SER A 50 4.09 8.38 9.51
CA SER A 50 3.57 8.95 10.75
C SER A 50 2.04 8.86 10.82
N ALA A 51 1.46 8.94 12.01
CA ALA A 51 0.01 8.90 12.19
C ALA A 51 -0.76 10.11 11.60
N LYS A 52 -0.03 11.16 11.18
CA LYS A 52 -0.59 12.37 10.56
C LYS A 52 -0.53 12.35 9.03
N GLU A 53 0.28 11.47 8.47
CA GLU A 53 0.33 11.18 7.03
C GLU A 53 -0.83 10.24 6.66
#